data_AF-A0A4R2DUT7-F1
#
_entry.id   AF-A0A4R2DUT7-F1
#
_cell.length_a   1.000
_cell.length_b   1.000
_cell.length_c   1.000
_cell.angle_alpha   90.00
_cell.angle_beta   90.00
_cell.angle_gamma   90.00
#
_symmetry.space_group_name_H-M   'P 1'
#
loop_
_entity.id
_entity.type
_entity.pdbx_description
1 polymer ?
#
loop_
_entity_poly.entity_id
_entity_poly.type
_entity_poly.pdbx_seq_one_letter_code
_entity_poly.pdbx_strand_id
1 'polypeptide(L)'
;MLSVEPLAGDLSVPGAATTRKVTYRTQWRSGQDTVATGVLFLPPGEAPADGWPVLAWAHGTTGLSDSCAPSRTPRSARDTAYLDHWLGQGYAVVAADYPDLGLDGLTTFSAYIFAGLRDADPELDLDSYLTDAGREVLAAAEDLCYEELMERYAGVGIGDLLTRPLAADRFRAVFTDYLGVPVTGDDRPIFLAQGLRDTMVPAPLSFMLAADLTAGGAAPLLRTYPTGHSETMAASLPDTTPFVADLFAAP
;
A
#
# COMPACT_ATOMS: atom_id res chain seq x y z
N MET A 1 -17.88 -5.38 16.48
CA MET A 1 -16.89 -4.53 17.19
C MET A 1 -15.91 -5.44 17.91
N LEU A 2 -14.60 -5.17 17.81
CA LEU A 2 -13.53 -6.01 18.37
C LEU A 2 -12.88 -5.36 19.59
N SER A 3 -12.52 -4.07 19.51
CA SER A 3 -12.00 -3.31 20.65
C SER A 3 -12.36 -1.82 20.55
N VAL A 4 -12.35 -1.15 21.70
CA VAL A 4 -12.48 0.31 21.82
C VAL A 4 -11.47 0.78 22.86
N GLU A 5 -10.56 1.66 22.46
CA GLU A 5 -9.46 2.16 23.30
C GLU A 5 -9.35 3.68 23.23
N PRO A 6 -8.75 4.35 24.23
CA PRO A 6 -8.41 5.77 24.10
C PRO A 6 -7.57 6.03 22.85
N LEU A 7 -7.87 7.08 22.10
CA LEU A 7 -7.02 7.52 21.01
C LEU A 7 -5.81 8.27 21.58
N ALA A 8 -4.65 8.19 20.91
CA ALA A 8 -3.47 8.96 21.28
C ALA A 8 -3.78 10.48 21.26
N GLY A 9 -3.22 11.23 22.23
CA GLY A 9 -3.63 12.60 22.50
C GLY A 9 -3.32 13.59 21.37
N ASP A 10 -2.19 13.39 20.69
CA ASP A 10 -1.76 14.12 19.49
C ASP A 10 -2.66 13.86 18.27
N LEU A 11 -3.40 12.74 18.29
CA LEU A 11 -4.40 12.37 17.31
C LEU A 11 -5.81 12.83 17.71
N SER A 12 -5.97 13.69 18.72
CA SER A 12 -7.27 14.26 19.11
C SER A 12 -7.62 15.51 18.29
N VAL A 13 -8.75 16.15 18.60
CA VAL A 13 -9.08 17.52 18.15
C VAL A 13 -9.53 18.36 19.35
N PRO A 14 -9.27 19.68 19.38
CA PRO A 14 -9.60 20.53 20.52
C PRO A 14 -11.07 20.48 20.95
N GLY A 15 -12.01 20.34 20.00
CA GLY A 15 -13.44 20.28 20.26
C GLY A 15 -13.95 18.96 20.83
N ALA A 16 -13.11 17.93 20.95
CA ALA A 16 -13.52 16.63 21.46
C ALA A 16 -13.28 16.52 22.97
N ALA A 17 -14.30 16.10 23.73
CA ALA A 17 -14.15 15.79 25.14
C ALA A 17 -13.63 14.37 25.38
N THR A 18 -13.91 13.45 24.45
CA THR A 18 -13.39 12.08 24.51
C THR A 18 -13.12 11.61 23.09
N THR A 19 -11.97 10.97 22.90
CA THR A 19 -11.57 10.37 21.62
C THR A 19 -11.27 8.90 21.79
N ARG A 20 -11.73 8.09 20.85
CA ARG A 20 -11.54 6.64 20.86
C ARG A 20 -11.04 6.15 19.51
N LYS A 21 -10.17 5.15 19.55
CA LYS A 21 -9.91 4.26 18.43
C LYS A 21 -10.83 3.05 18.56
N VAL A 22 -11.48 2.68 17.47
CA VAL A 22 -12.41 1.56 17.39
C VAL A 22 -11.87 0.55 16.39
N THR A 23 -11.71 -0.70 16.80
CA THR A 23 -11.36 -1.81 15.90
C THR A 23 -12.59 -2.67 15.67
N TYR A 24 -12.91 -3.00 14.42
CA TYR A 24 -14.12 -3.73 14.07
C TYR A 24 -13.93 -4.65 12.86
N ARG A 25 -14.77 -5.70 12.79
CA ARG A 25 -14.84 -6.59 11.63
C ARG A 25 -15.74 -5.96 10.56
N THR A 26 -15.29 -6.00 9.31
CA THR A 26 -16.03 -5.55 8.13
C THR A 26 -15.76 -6.50 6.97
N GLN A 27 -16.22 -6.18 5.76
CA GLN A 27 -16.02 -6.97 4.56
C GLN A 27 -15.46 -6.11 3.43
N TRP A 28 -14.60 -6.72 2.62
CA TRP A 28 -14.23 -6.18 1.32
C TRP A 28 -15.45 -6.16 0.38
N ARG A 29 -15.36 -5.40 -0.71
CA ARG A 29 -16.37 -5.45 -1.80
C ARG A 29 -16.57 -6.87 -2.34
N SER A 30 -15.55 -7.72 -2.27
CA SER A 30 -15.60 -9.13 -2.66
C SER A 30 -16.43 -10.02 -1.72
N GLY A 31 -16.84 -9.51 -0.56
CA GLY A 31 -17.52 -10.28 0.48
C GLY A 31 -16.59 -11.02 1.43
N GLN A 32 -15.26 -10.94 1.24
CA GLN A 32 -14.28 -11.51 2.17
C GLN A 32 -14.22 -10.67 3.46
N ASP A 33 -14.23 -11.36 4.60
CA ASP A 33 -14.08 -10.71 5.92
C ASP A 33 -12.71 -10.04 6.07
N THR A 34 -12.69 -8.89 6.75
CA THR A 34 -11.48 -8.16 7.12
C THR A 34 -11.66 -7.41 8.45
N VAL A 35 -10.58 -6.85 8.97
CA VAL A 35 -10.57 -6.00 10.16
C VAL A 35 -10.17 -4.59 9.74
N ALA A 36 -10.87 -3.59 10.29
CA ALA A 36 -10.56 -2.19 10.08
C ALA A 36 -10.56 -1.45 11.42
N THR A 37 -9.93 -0.29 11.43
CA THR A 37 -9.97 0.66 12.54
C THR A 37 -10.78 1.89 12.16
N GLY A 38 -11.04 2.75 13.14
CA GLY A 38 -11.64 4.06 12.93
C GLY A 38 -11.52 4.90 14.17
N VAL A 39 -11.83 6.18 14.04
CA VAL A 39 -11.83 7.15 15.14
C VAL A 39 -13.24 7.60 15.48
N LEU A 40 -13.49 7.78 16.77
CA LEU A 40 -14.72 8.33 17.32
C LEU A 40 -14.37 9.55 18.19
N PHE A 41 -14.94 10.69 17.87
CA PHE A 41 -14.87 11.93 18.65
C PHE A 41 -16.23 12.17 19.31
N LEU A 42 -16.23 12.31 20.63
CA LEU A 42 -17.41 12.67 21.40
C LEU A 42 -17.32 14.16 21.78
N PRO A 43 -18.41 14.92 21.58
CA PRO A 43 -18.46 16.33 21.94
C PRO A 43 -18.49 16.50 23.47
N PRO A 44 -18.19 17.71 23.97
CA PRO A 44 -18.34 18.03 25.39
C PRO A 44 -19.81 18.04 25.82
N GLY A 45 -20.04 17.77 27.10
CA GLY A 45 -21.36 17.78 27.72
C GLY A 45 -21.89 16.39 28.06
N GLU A 46 -23.13 16.35 28.53
CA GLU A 46 -23.84 15.10 28.82
C GLU A 46 -24.53 14.59 27.56
N ALA A 47 -24.41 13.29 27.30
CA ALA A 47 -25.10 12.66 26.18
C ALA A 47 -26.63 12.80 26.37
N PRO A 48 -27.38 13.10 25.30
CA PRO A 48 -28.84 13.02 25.32
C PRO A 48 -29.34 11.63 25.75
N ALA A 49 -30.58 11.54 26.24
CA ALA A 49 -31.16 10.28 26.70
C ALA A 49 -31.12 9.15 25.64
N ASP A 50 -31.27 9.52 24.37
CA ASP A 50 -31.21 8.59 23.22
C ASP A 50 -29.81 8.48 22.59
N GLY A 51 -28.79 9.05 23.23
CA GLY A 51 -27.40 9.10 22.76
C GLY A 51 -27.07 10.33 21.90
N TRP A 52 -25.78 10.48 21.57
CA TRP A 52 -25.31 11.55 20.71
C TRP A 52 -25.82 11.35 19.26
N PRO A 53 -26.26 12.42 18.56
CA PRO A 53 -26.42 12.35 17.12
C PRO A 53 -25.05 12.11 16.46
N VAL A 54 -24.98 11.12 15.55
CA VAL A 54 -23.71 10.67 14.95
C VAL A 54 -23.56 11.20 13.53
N LEU A 55 -22.43 11.84 13.25
CA LEU A 55 -21.98 12.21 11.92
C LEU A 55 -20.90 11.24 11.46
N ALA A 56 -21.18 10.47 10.41
CA ALA A 56 -20.18 9.68 9.72
C ALA A 56 -19.41 10.59 8.76
N TRP A 57 -18.16 10.91 9.11
CA TRP A 57 -17.30 11.76 8.31
C TRP A 57 -16.43 10.90 7.40
N ALA A 58 -16.65 11.04 6.08
CA ALA A 58 -15.74 10.51 5.08
C ALA A 58 -14.51 11.42 5.02
N HIS A 59 -13.45 11.02 5.72
CA HIS A 59 -12.18 11.74 5.69
C HIS A 59 -11.61 11.77 4.26
N GLY A 60 -10.82 12.81 3.94
CA GLY A 60 -10.12 12.88 2.67
C GLY A 60 -9.01 11.82 2.56
N THR A 61 -8.43 11.66 1.37
CA THR A 61 -7.33 10.71 1.15
C THR A 61 -6.12 11.08 2.02
N THR A 62 -5.74 10.21 2.96
CA THR A 62 -4.56 10.35 3.82
C THR A 62 -3.40 9.44 3.40
N GLY A 63 -3.66 8.45 2.56
CA GLY A 63 -2.70 7.44 2.10
C GLY A 63 -3.39 6.07 1.97
N LEU A 64 -2.66 5.08 1.46
CA LEU A 64 -3.14 3.70 1.32
C LEU A 64 -2.55 2.73 2.35
N SER A 65 -1.49 3.13 3.07
CA SER A 65 -0.91 2.33 4.15
C SER A 65 -1.75 2.50 5.42
N ASP A 66 -1.82 1.43 6.23
CA ASP A 66 -2.40 1.45 7.56
C ASP A 66 -1.73 2.49 8.49
N SER A 67 -0.44 2.82 8.30
CA SER A 67 0.22 3.91 9.06
C SER A 67 -0.33 5.30 8.73
N CYS A 68 -0.94 5.47 7.55
CA CYS A 68 -1.58 6.70 7.11
C CYS A 68 -3.03 6.85 7.61
N ALA A 69 -3.56 5.87 8.35
CA ALA A 69 -4.94 5.89 8.82
C ALA A 69 -5.20 7.07 9.78
N PRO A 70 -6.37 7.74 9.71
CA PRO A 70 -6.76 8.79 10.68
C PRO A 70 -6.69 8.40 12.16
N SER A 71 -6.71 7.09 12.47
CA SER A 71 -6.49 6.56 13.83
C SER A 71 -5.02 6.43 14.26
N ARG A 72 -4.07 6.75 13.37
CA ARG A 72 -2.62 6.63 13.60
C ARG A 72 -1.80 7.87 13.21
N THR A 73 -2.35 8.73 12.36
CA THR A 73 -1.64 9.93 11.87
C THR A 73 -2.33 11.23 12.26
N PRO A 74 -1.59 12.29 12.61
CA PRO A 74 -2.16 13.61 12.87
C PRO A 74 -2.92 14.15 11.66
N ARG A 75 -4.02 14.87 11.92
CA ARG A 75 -4.87 15.43 10.86
C ARG A 75 -4.56 16.88 10.55
N SER A 76 -4.93 17.30 9.34
CA SER A 76 -4.66 18.66 8.86
C SER A 76 -5.44 19.73 9.63
N ALA A 77 -4.93 20.96 9.67
CA ALA A 77 -5.63 22.09 10.31
C ALA A 77 -7.04 22.31 9.75
N ARG A 78 -7.23 22.06 8.44
CA ARG A 78 -8.54 22.10 7.79
C ARG A 78 -9.49 21.07 8.40
N ASP A 79 -9.05 19.83 8.55
CA ASP A 79 -9.88 18.75 9.07
C ASP A 79 -10.19 18.96 10.55
N THR A 80 -9.22 19.44 11.34
CA THR A 80 -9.44 19.84 12.73
C THR A 80 -10.53 20.91 12.84
N ALA A 81 -10.47 21.98 12.04
CA ALA A 81 -11.48 23.03 12.06
C ALA A 81 -12.87 22.52 11.66
N TYR A 82 -12.95 21.59 10.70
CA TYR A 82 -14.19 20.96 10.28
C TYR A 82 -14.80 20.10 11.39
N LEU A 83 -14.00 19.26 12.04
CA LEU A 83 -14.44 18.39 13.13
C LEU A 83 -14.88 19.20 14.36
N ASP A 84 -14.11 20.23 14.73
CA ASP A 84 -14.43 21.13 15.84
C ASP A 84 -15.77 21.83 15.64
N HIS A 85 -16.09 22.22 14.40
CA HIS A 85 -17.39 22.81 14.08
C HIS A 85 -18.55 21.87 14.45
N TRP A 86 -18.50 20.61 14.02
CA TRP A 86 -19.58 19.65 14.26
C TRP A 86 -19.65 19.18 15.72
N LEU A 87 -18.50 19.02 16.37
CA LEU A 87 -18.43 18.70 17.80
C LEU A 87 -19.02 19.85 18.64
N GLY A 88 -18.76 21.10 18.26
CA GLY A 88 -19.35 22.28 18.90
C GLY A 88 -20.87 22.38 18.73
N GLN A 89 -21.45 21.70 17.75
CA GLN A 89 -22.91 21.58 17.55
C GLN A 89 -23.51 20.37 18.29
N GLY A 90 -22.71 19.62 19.04
CA GLY A 90 -23.17 18.47 19.82
C GLY A 90 -23.27 17.15 19.04
N TYR A 91 -22.59 17.03 17.90
CA TYR A 91 -22.52 15.77 17.16
C TYR A 91 -21.32 14.92 17.62
N ALA A 92 -21.55 13.63 17.86
CA ALA A 92 -20.46 12.66 17.84
C ALA A 92 -20.01 12.45 16.40
N VAL A 93 -18.70 12.43 16.14
CA VAL A 93 -18.17 12.23 14.79
C VAL A 93 -17.42 10.90 14.75
N VAL A 94 -17.76 10.05 13.77
CA VAL A 94 -17.05 8.82 13.50
C VAL A 94 -16.43 8.86 12.11
N ALA A 95 -15.18 8.42 11.99
CA ALA A 95 -14.52 8.23 10.70
C ALA A 95 -13.89 6.84 10.66
N ALA A 96 -14.32 6.04 9.70
CA ALA A 96 -13.72 4.74 9.42
C ALA A 96 -12.38 4.94 8.71
N ASP A 97 -11.36 4.18 9.10
CA ASP A 97 -10.14 4.07 8.31
C ASP A 97 -10.38 3.13 7.13
N TYR A 98 -9.56 3.23 6.09
CA TYR A 98 -9.49 2.18 5.08
C TYR A 98 -8.92 0.91 5.73
N PRO A 99 -9.52 -0.28 5.49
CA PRO A 99 -8.93 -1.52 5.98
C PRO A 99 -7.51 -1.67 5.42
N ASP A 100 -6.61 -2.21 6.24
CA ASP A 100 -5.26 -2.50 5.81
C ASP A 100 -5.30 -3.36 4.53
N LEU A 101 -4.66 -2.88 3.49
CA LEU A 101 -4.61 -3.54 2.19
C LEU A 101 -3.70 -4.77 2.21
N GLY A 102 -2.95 -5.01 3.31
CA GLY A 102 -2.06 -6.15 3.42
C GLY A 102 -0.95 -6.09 2.38
N LEU A 103 -0.48 -4.88 2.06
CA LEU A 103 0.69 -4.64 1.21
C LEU A 103 1.99 -4.96 1.97
N ASP A 104 1.96 -6.03 2.75
CA ASP A 104 3.06 -6.52 3.57
C ASP A 104 4.22 -6.87 2.65
N GLY A 105 5.38 -6.27 2.94
CA GLY A 105 6.59 -6.41 2.14
C GLY A 105 6.75 -5.42 1.01
N LEU A 106 5.75 -4.60 0.68
CA LEU A 106 5.94 -3.51 -0.27
C LEU A 106 7.08 -2.56 0.17
N THR A 107 7.18 -2.28 1.47
CA THR A 107 8.29 -1.52 2.06
C THR A 107 9.64 -2.19 1.80
N THR A 108 9.73 -3.50 2.02
CA THR A 108 10.92 -4.33 1.79
C THR A 108 11.32 -4.35 0.32
N PHE A 109 10.38 -4.63 -0.59
CA PHE A 109 10.65 -4.58 -2.04
C PHE A 109 11.05 -3.18 -2.49
N SER A 110 10.38 -2.15 -2.00
CA SER A 110 10.72 -0.76 -2.33
C SER A 110 12.11 -0.39 -1.83
N ALA A 111 12.50 -0.85 -0.64
CA ALA A 111 13.83 -0.64 -0.11
C ALA A 111 14.91 -1.30 -0.97
N TYR A 112 14.71 -2.55 -1.42
CA TYR A 112 15.64 -3.19 -2.38
C TYR A 112 15.68 -2.48 -3.73
N ILE A 113 14.52 -2.05 -4.24
CA ILE A 113 14.43 -1.25 -5.47
C ILE A 113 15.23 0.04 -5.32
N PHE A 114 15.09 0.74 -4.21
CA PHE A 114 15.83 1.97 -3.90
C PHE A 114 17.32 1.72 -3.72
N ALA A 115 17.73 0.58 -3.13
CA ALA A 115 19.13 0.19 -3.03
C ALA A 115 19.75 -0.03 -4.41
N GLY A 116 19.08 -0.81 -5.27
CA GLY A 116 19.54 -1.02 -6.64
C GLY A 116 19.52 0.28 -7.48
N LEU A 117 18.52 1.14 -7.27
CA LEU A 117 18.45 2.43 -7.95
C LEU A 117 19.60 3.35 -7.55
N ARG A 118 19.97 3.39 -6.26
CA ARG A 118 21.10 4.18 -5.76
C ARG A 118 22.41 3.78 -6.44
N ASP A 119 22.59 2.49 -6.69
CA ASP A 119 23.74 1.96 -7.41
C ASP A 119 23.67 2.26 -8.92
N ALA A 120 22.48 2.11 -9.53
CA ALA A 120 22.27 2.31 -10.96
C ALA A 120 22.30 3.78 -11.41
N ASP A 121 21.81 4.72 -10.59
CA ASP A 121 21.85 6.16 -10.84
C ASP A 121 22.36 6.93 -9.60
N PRO A 122 23.70 6.96 -9.39
CA PRO A 122 24.30 7.66 -8.25
C PRO A 122 24.20 9.19 -8.35
N GLU A 123 23.79 9.72 -9.50
CA GLU A 123 23.55 11.17 -9.66
C GLU A 123 22.17 11.59 -9.13
N LEU A 124 21.25 10.63 -8.95
CA LEU A 124 20.01 10.85 -8.24
C LEU A 124 20.33 10.96 -6.75
N ASP A 125 20.14 12.15 -6.17
CA ASP A 125 20.21 12.36 -4.72
C ASP A 125 18.99 11.70 -4.04
N LEU A 126 19.03 10.37 -3.96
CA LEU A 126 17.97 9.54 -3.39
C LEU A 126 17.73 9.88 -1.91
N ASP A 127 18.78 10.22 -1.17
CA ASP A 127 18.69 10.57 0.25
C ASP A 127 17.82 11.79 0.52
N SER A 128 17.78 12.75 -0.42
CA SER A 128 16.88 13.90 -0.34
C SER A 128 15.39 13.54 -0.43
N TYR A 129 15.05 12.35 -0.91
CA TYR A 129 13.68 11.84 -0.97
C TYR A 129 13.31 10.98 0.25
N LEU A 130 14.26 10.68 1.13
CA LEU A 130 14.07 9.76 2.25
C LEU A 130 13.94 10.49 3.59
N THR A 131 13.08 9.96 4.45
CA THR A 131 13.04 10.32 5.88
C THR A 131 14.24 9.70 6.60
N ASP A 132 14.41 9.99 7.89
CA ASP A 132 15.40 9.28 8.71
C ASP A 132 15.12 7.77 8.74
N ALA A 133 13.85 7.39 8.93
CA ALA A 133 13.42 5.99 8.86
C ALA A 133 13.67 5.39 7.47
N GLY A 134 13.42 6.14 6.39
CA GLY A 134 13.71 5.75 5.01
C GLY A 134 15.19 5.43 4.79
N ARG A 135 16.09 6.26 5.31
CA ARG A 135 17.54 6.03 5.25
C ARG A 135 17.97 4.79 6.04
N GLU A 136 17.41 4.58 7.23
CA GLU A 136 17.70 3.39 8.04
C GLU A 136 17.25 2.10 7.36
N VAL A 137 16.02 2.08 6.83
CA VAL A 137 15.48 0.93 6.10
C VAL A 137 16.30 0.65 4.85
N LEU A 138 16.68 1.68 4.09
CA LEU A 138 17.49 1.53 2.89
C LEU A 138 18.89 0.99 3.19
N ALA A 139 19.57 1.53 4.21
CA ALA A 139 20.87 1.02 4.64
C ALA A 139 20.78 -0.44 5.09
N ALA A 140 19.70 -0.82 5.79
CA ALA A 140 19.49 -2.21 6.16
C ALA A 140 19.20 -3.10 4.94
N ALA A 141 18.50 -2.60 3.92
CA ALA A 141 18.21 -3.34 2.69
C ALA A 141 19.44 -3.61 1.83
N GLU A 142 20.52 -2.84 2.00
CA GLU A 142 21.80 -3.08 1.33
C GLU A 142 22.53 -4.32 1.88
N ASP A 143 22.25 -4.70 3.15
CA ASP A 143 22.99 -5.76 3.86
C ASP A 143 22.12 -6.97 4.25
N LEU A 144 20.83 -6.77 4.53
CA LEU A 144 19.95 -7.82 5.08
C LEU A 144 19.25 -8.61 3.97
N CYS A 145 18.97 -9.88 4.27
CA CYS A 145 18.14 -10.74 3.44
C CYS A 145 16.64 -10.49 3.67
N TYR A 146 15.80 -10.92 2.73
CA TYR A 146 14.36 -10.63 2.70
C TYR A 146 13.64 -10.92 4.02
N GLU A 147 13.77 -12.13 4.57
CA GLU A 147 13.06 -12.54 5.79
C GLU A 147 13.44 -11.67 7.00
N GLU A 148 14.73 -11.37 7.17
CA GLU A 148 15.24 -10.55 8.27
C GLU A 148 14.82 -9.08 8.13
N LEU A 149 14.87 -8.54 6.91
CA LEU A 149 14.43 -7.17 6.62
C LEU A 149 12.93 -7.01 6.86
N MET A 150 12.13 -7.98 6.41
CA MET A 150 10.69 -8.06 6.63
C MET A 150 10.34 -8.07 8.12
N GLU A 151 10.99 -8.93 8.90
CA GLU A 151 10.73 -9.03 10.33
C GLU A 151 11.12 -7.74 11.07
N ARG A 152 12.29 -7.19 10.74
CA ARG A 152 12.84 -5.99 11.40
C ARG A 152 12.00 -4.74 11.18
N TYR A 153 11.40 -4.59 10.00
CA TYR A 153 10.61 -3.41 9.63
C TYR A 153 9.12 -3.71 9.45
N ALA A 154 8.63 -4.77 10.09
CA ALA A 154 7.22 -5.08 10.15
C ALA A 154 6.43 -3.87 10.71
N GLY A 155 5.47 -3.37 9.93
CA GLY A 155 4.64 -2.22 10.30
C GLY A 155 5.17 -0.85 9.86
N VAL A 156 6.36 -0.77 9.23
CA VAL A 156 6.80 0.43 8.53
C VAL A 156 6.12 0.49 7.16
N GLY A 157 5.30 1.51 6.93
CA GLY A 157 4.64 1.73 5.65
C GLY A 157 5.57 2.38 4.63
N ILE A 158 5.33 2.14 3.35
CA ILE A 158 6.09 2.79 2.26
C ILE A 158 6.03 4.34 2.34
N GLY A 159 4.93 4.89 2.87
CA GLY A 159 4.79 6.33 3.10
C GLY A 159 5.73 6.87 4.18
N ASP A 160 6.15 6.03 5.13
CA ASP A 160 7.07 6.43 6.21
C ASP A 160 8.51 6.59 5.71
N LEU A 161 8.84 6.00 4.54
CA LEU A 161 10.19 6.09 3.96
C LEU A 161 10.46 7.44 3.29
N LEU A 162 9.43 8.16 2.84
CA LEU A 162 9.57 9.24 1.86
C LEU A 162 9.26 10.63 2.45
N THR A 163 10.08 11.63 2.15
CA THR A 163 9.85 13.03 2.57
C THR A 163 8.91 13.79 1.64
N ARG A 164 8.74 13.30 0.40
CA ARG A 164 7.98 13.96 -0.67
C ARG A 164 7.49 12.96 -1.73
N PRO A 165 6.46 13.31 -2.52
CA PRO A 165 5.97 12.44 -3.58
C PRO A 165 7.03 12.18 -4.67
N LEU A 166 7.17 10.92 -5.10
CA LEU A 166 8.11 10.51 -6.15
C LEU A 166 7.64 10.87 -7.58
N ALA A 167 6.38 11.31 -7.72
CA ALA A 167 5.80 11.70 -9.00
C ALA A 167 6.28 13.07 -9.50
N ALA A 168 6.97 13.85 -8.65
CA ALA A 168 7.55 15.13 -8.99
C ALA A 168 8.96 14.96 -9.58
N ASP A 169 9.27 15.78 -10.60
CA ASP A 169 10.63 16.04 -11.08
C ASP A 169 11.37 14.83 -11.72
N ARG A 170 12.72 14.88 -11.70
CA ARG A 170 13.63 13.89 -12.33
C ARG A 170 13.40 12.48 -11.80
N PHE A 171 13.01 12.31 -10.54
CA PHE A 171 12.85 11.00 -9.91
C PHE A 171 11.90 10.10 -10.70
N ARG A 172 10.72 10.61 -11.08
CA ARG A 172 9.74 9.81 -11.83
C ARG A 172 10.32 9.29 -13.14
N ALA A 173 11.07 10.11 -13.87
CA ALA A 173 11.66 9.71 -15.14
C ALA A 173 12.72 8.63 -14.94
N VAL A 174 13.67 8.84 -14.02
CA VAL A 174 14.72 7.87 -13.69
C VAL A 174 14.10 6.56 -13.19
N PHE A 175 13.14 6.65 -12.27
CA PHE A 175 12.48 5.48 -11.70
C PHE A 175 11.69 4.67 -12.74
N THR A 176 11.03 5.36 -13.68
CA THR A 176 10.32 4.70 -14.79
C THR A 176 11.28 4.00 -15.74
N ASP A 177 12.43 4.62 -16.03
CA ASP A 177 13.46 4.03 -16.88
C ASP A 177 14.09 2.80 -16.20
N TYR A 178 14.46 2.94 -14.92
CA TYR A 178 15.07 1.87 -14.11
C TYR A 178 14.17 0.64 -13.94
N LEU A 179 12.88 0.84 -13.63
CA LEU A 179 11.93 -0.27 -13.48
C LEU A 179 11.27 -0.70 -14.79
N GLY A 180 11.53 0.03 -15.88
CA GLY A 180 10.91 -0.22 -17.17
C GLY A 180 11.33 -1.58 -17.72
N VAL A 181 10.35 -2.42 -18.05
CA VAL A 181 10.60 -3.61 -18.87
C VAL A 181 10.57 -3.16 -20.34
N PRO A 182 11.61 -3.42 -21.15
CA PRO A 182 11.54 -3.18 -22.58
C PRO A 182 10.37 -3.97 -23.18
N VAL A 183 9.47 -3.27 -23.86
CA VAL A 183 8.27 -3.89 -24.47
C VAL A 183 8.35 -4.02 -25.99
N THR A 184 9.47 -3.60 -26.58
CA THR A 184 9.74 -3.69 -28.02
C THR A 184 11.06 -4.40 -28.26
N GLY A 185 11.18 -5.10 -29.39
CA GLY A 185 12.44 -5.71 -29.82
C GLY A 185 12.69 -7.12 -29.29
N ASP A 186 11.76 -7.68 -28.50
CA ASP A 186 11.76 -9.10 -28.18
C ASP A 186 11.21 -9.92 -29.34
N ASP A 187 12.08 -10.73 -29.93
CA ASP A 187 11.77 -11.71 -30.98
C ASP A 187 11.64 -13.15 -30.44
N ARG A 188 11.82 -13.31 -29.12
CA ARG A 188 11.74 -14.60 -28.42
C ARG A 188 10.35 -14.81 -27.82
N PRO A 189 9.88 -16.07 -27.70
CA PRO A 189 8.61 -16.37 -27.04
C PRO A 189 8.62 -15.99 -25.55
N ILE A 190 7.51 -15.39 -25.09
CA ILE A 190 7.34 -14.92 -23.70
C ILE A 190 6.16 -15.66 -23.07
N PHE A 191 6.32 -16.16 -21.85
CA PHE A 191 5.23 -16.68 -21.02
C PHE A 191 5.06 -15.77 -19.80
N LEU A 192 3.83 -15.33 -19.53
CA LEU A 192 3.47 -14.53 -18.36
C LEU A 192 2.50 -15.32 -17.48
N ALA A 193 2.93 -15.68 -16.27
CA ALA A 193 2.10 -16.34 -15.26
C ALA A 193 1.66 -15.33 -14.20
N GLN A 194 0.35 -15.21 -13.93
CA GLN A 194 -0.16 -14.24 -12.95
C GLN A 194 -1.21 -14.83 -12.00
N GLY A 195 -1.03 -14.64 -10.69
CA GLY A 195 -2.05 -14.92 -9.68
C GLY A 195 -3.14 -13.84 -9.65
N LEU A 196 -4.40 -14.25 -9.66
CA LEU A 196 -5.55 -13.33 -9.58
C LEU A 196 -5.83 -12.83 -8.16
N ARG A 197 -5.24 -13.46 -7.14
CA ARG A 197 -5.32 -13.04 -5.72
C ARG A 197 -3.98 -12.54 -5.20
N ASP A 198 -3.04 -12.25 -6.11
CA ASP A 198 -1.73 -11.71 -5.76
C ASP A 198 -1.89 -10.29 -5.18
N THR A 199 -1.53 -10.12 -3.92
CA THR A 199 -1.57 -8.85 -3.19
C THR A 199 -0.22 -8.12 -3.20
N MET A 200 0.83 -8.75 -3.70
CA MET A 200 2.18 -8.21 -3.76
C MET A 200 2.48 -7.64 -5.15
N VAL A 201 2.09 -8.36 -6.22
CA VAL A 201 2.14 -7.89 -7.61
C VAL A 201 0.73 -8.00 -8.22
N PRO A 202 -0.07 -6.92 -8.13
CA PRO A 202 -1.47 -6.96 -8.55
C PRO A 202 -1.64 -7.29 -10.03
N ALA A 203 -2.56 -8.23 -10.33
CA ALA A 203 -2.82 -8.72 -11.69
C ALA A 203 -3.02 -7.63 -12.78
N PRO A 204 -3.66 -6.47 -12.52
CA PRO A 204 -3.78 -5.41 -13.53
C PRO A 204 -2.44 -4.93 -14.10
N LEU A 205 -1.35 -4.94 -13.33
CA LEU A 205 -0.02 -4.53 -13.81
C LEU A 205 0.52 -5.51 -14.85
N SER A 206 0.38 -6.81 -14.61
CA SER A 206 0.81 -7.86 -15.55
C SER A 206 -0.03 -7.88 -16.82
N PHE A 207 -1.31 -7.51 -16.73
CA PHE A 207 -2.17 -7.35 -17.91
C PHE A 207 -1.77 -6.16 -18.76
N MET A 208 -1.39 -5.05 -18.13
CA MET A 208 -0.82 -3.90 -18.82
C MET A 208 0.48 -4.28 -19.54
N LEU A 209 1.42 -4.95 -18.86
CA LEU A 209 2.66 -5.43 -19.48
C LEU A 209 2.41 -6.35 -20.69
N ALA A 210 1.46 -7.30 -20.57
CA ALA A 210 1.11 -8.19 -21.67
C ALA A 210 0.55 -7.43 -22.88
N ALA A 211 -0.25 -6.38 -22.64
CA ALA A 211 -0.78 -5.51 -23.68
C ALA A 211 0.32 -4.69 -24.35
N ASP A 212 1.24 -4.12 -23.57
CA ASP A 212 2.35 -3.31 -24.07
C ASP A 212 3.33 -4.16 -24.91
N LEU A 213 3.66 -5.37 -24.46
CA LEU A 213 4.46 -6.34 -25.22
C LEU A 213 3.79 -6.70 -26.55
N THR A 214 2.46 -6.92 -26.53
CA THR A 214 1.69 -7.20 -27.75
C THR A 214 1.72 -6.01 -28.70
N ALA A 215 1.56 -4.79 -28.20
CA ALA A 215 1.64 -3.57 -28.98
C ALA A 215 3.05 -3.33 -29.56
N GLY A 216 4.09 -3.78 -28.85
CA GLY A 216 5.48 -3.73 -29.29
C GLY A 216 5.90 -4.85 -30.26
N GLY A 217 4.96 -5.72 -30.66
CA GLY A 217 5.17 -6.75 -31.69
C GLY A 217 5.49 -8.15 -31.16
N ALA A 218 5.58 -8.34 -29.84
CA ALA A 218 5.69 -9.67 -29.24
C ALA A 218 4.31 -10.36 -29.18
N ALA A 219 4.31 -11.65 -28.85
CA ALA A 219 3.08 -12.44 -28.65
C ALA A 219 3.16 -13.20 -27.32
N PRO A 220 3.03 -12.51 -26.15
CA PRO A 220 3.16 -13.15 -24.85
C PRO A 220 2.02 -14.13 -24.60
N LEU A 221 2.36 -15.34 -24.14
CA LEU A 221 1.39 -16.30 -23.63
C LEU A 221 1.06 -15.95 -22.17
N LEU A 222 -0.01 -15.20 -21.97
CA LEU A 222 -0.54 -14.88 -20.64
C LEU A 222 -1.41 -16.03 -20.09
N ARG A 223 -1.11 -16.48 -18.87
CA ARG A 223 -1.90 -17.45 -18.10
C ARG A 223 -2.18 -16.91 -16.69
N THR A 224 -3.42 -17.06 -16.26
CA THR A 224 -3.88 -16.58 -14.95
C THR A 224 -4.31 -17.73 -14.05
N TYR A 225 -4.01 -17.61 -12.75
CA TYR A 225 -4.25 -18.65 -11.75
C TYR A 225 -5.06 -18.08 -10.58
N PRO A 226 -6.02 -18.82 -9.98
CA PRO A 226 -6.81 -18.34 -8.84
C PRO A 226 -6.04 -18.39 -7.50
N THR A 227 -4.76 -18.01 -7.53
CA THR A 227 -3.75 -18.13 -6.46
C THR A 227 -3.18 -16.78 -6.03
N GLY A 228 -2.45 -16.77 -4.91
CA GLY A 228 -1.69 -15.63 -4.41
C GLY A 228 -0.29 -15.53 -5.04
N HIS A 229 0.57 -14.71 -4.45
CA HIS A 229 1.90 -14.40 -4.99
C HIS A 229 2.77 -15.66 -5.16
N SER A 230 3.04 -16.37 -4.06
CA SER A 230 3.96 -17.51 -4.05
C SER A 230 3.34 -18.78 -4.66
N GLU A 231 2.04 -19.02 -4.45
CA GLU A 231 1.39 -20.25 -4.93
C GLU A 231 1.30 -20.30 -6.46
N THR A 232 1.31 -19.15 -7.13
CA THR A 232 1.29 -19.07 -8.59
C THR A 232 2.50 -19.75 -9.23
N MET A 233 3.66 -19.72 -8.58
CA MET A 233 4.88 -20.38 -9.06
C MET A 233 4.63 -21.88 -9.28
N ALA A 234 4.16 -22.57 -8.24
CA ALA A 234 3.86 -24.00 -8.32
C ALA A 234 2.66 -24.28 -9.23
N ALA A 235 1.61 -23.44 -9.18
CA ALA A 235 0.42 -23.60 -10.01
C ALA A 235 0.69 -23.47 -11.51
N SER A 236 1.72 -22.70 -11.89
CA SER A 236 2.09 -22.48 -13.30
C SER A 236 2.94 -23.59 -13.91
N LEU A 237 3.58 -24.44 -13.10
CA LEU A 237 4.49 -25.50 -13.58
C LEU A 237 3.90 -26.40 -14.68
N PRO A 238 2.62 -26.83 -14.61
CA PRO A 238 2.02 -27.64 -15.67
C PRO A 238 1.94 -26.95 -17.04
N ASP A 239 1.93 -25.62 -17.08
CA ASP A 239 1.88 -24.83 -18.31
C ASP A 239 3.29 -24.34 -18.73
N THR A 240 4.14 -23.95 -17.77
CA THR A 240 5.48 -23.43 -18.05
C THR A 240 6.46 -24.52 -18.46
N THR A 241 6.35 -25.72 -17.88
CA THR A 241 7.22 -26.86 -18.23
C THR A 241 7.10 -27.26 -19.71
N PRO A 242 5.89 -27.52 -20.26
CA PRO A 242 5.77 -27.82 -21.69
C PRO A 242 6.13 -26.62 -22.56
N PHE A 243 5.76 -25.39 -22.17
CA PHE A 243 6.17 -24.19 -22.91
C PHE A 243 7.69 -24.12 -23.10
N VAL A 244 8.46 -24.30 -22.02
CA VAL A 244 9.93 -24.33 -22.09
C VAL A 244 10.41 -25.52 -22.90
N ALA A 245 9.87 -26.72 -22.67
CA ALA A 245 10.26 -27.91 -23.42
C ALA A 245 10.08 -27.73 -24.93
N ASP A 246 8.98 -27.13 -25.37
CA ASP A 246 8.68 -26.89 -26.78
C ASP A 246 9.67 -25.91 -27.43
N LEU A 247 10.16 -24.90 -26.70
CA LEU A 247 11.18 -23.97 -27.19
C LEU A 247 12.52 -24.65 -27.49
N PHE A 248 12.84 -25.72 -26.77
CA PHE A 248 14.09 -26.47 -26.92
C PHE A 248 13.92 -27.82 -27.65
N ALA A 249 12.69 -28.23 -27.96
CA ALA A 249 12.38 -29.43 -28.71
C ALA A 249 12.47 -29.23 -30.24
N ALA A 250 12.60 -27.99 -30.71
CA ALA A 250 12.86 -27.70 -32.11
C ALA A 250 14.31 -28.10 -32.49
N PRO A 251 14.51 -28.80 -33.62
CA PRO A 251 15.84 -29.19 -34.11
C PRO A 251 16.68 -28.01 -34.61
#